data_AF-A0A091DYK1-F1
#
_entry.id   AF-A0A091DYK1-F1
#
_cell.length_a   1.000
_cell.length_b   1.000
_cell.length_c   1.000
_cell.angle_alpha   90.00
_cell.angle_beta   90.00
_cell.angle_gamma   90.00
#
_symmetry.space_group_name_H-M   'P 1'
#
loop_
_entity.id
_entity.type
_entity.pdbx_description
1 polymer ?
#
loop_
_entity_poly.entity_id
_entity_poly.type
_entity_poly.pdbx_seq_one_letter_code
_entity_poly.pdbx_strand_id
1 'polypeptide(L)' 'MEKIEELVYKVWEGRWRVIPYVVLPDWLKDNGYRLHGHRPLMPSFRACFKSVFRIHTESGNIWTHVLGFA' A
#
# COMPACT_ATOMS: atom_id res chain seq x y z
N MET A 1 1.93 10.13 16.44
CA MET A 1 2.99 9.10 16.50
C MET A 1 2.41 7.73 16.76
N GLU A 2 1.64 7.51 17.85
CA GLU A 2 1.08 6.19 18.21
C GLU A 2 0.37 5.42 17.07
N LYS A 3 -0.49 6.06 16.29
CA LYS A 3 -1.19 5.39 15.16
C LYS A 3 -0.27 4.93 14.03
N ILE A 4 0.86 5.61 13.82
CA ILE A 4 1.82 5.25 12.77
C ILE A 4 2.63 4.05 13.23
N GLU A 5 3.03 4.02 14.50
CA GLU A 5 3.77 2.89 15.10
C GLU A 5 2.90 1.62 15.14
N GLU A 6 1.63 1.75 15.53
CA GLU A 6 0.68 0.64 15.51
C GLU A 6 0.46 0.10 14.08
N LEU A 7 0.43 0.99 13.08
CA LEU A 7 0.32 0.62 11.67
C LEU A 7 1.57 -0.14 11.20
N VAL A 8 2.76 0.37 11.52
CA VAL A 8 4.04 -0.28 11.20
C VAL A 8 4.12 -1.68 11.84
N TYR A 9 3.69 -1.81 13.09
CA TYR A 9 3.65 -3.07 13.81
C TYR A 9 2.69 -4.09 13.16
N LYS A 10 1.45 -3.69 12.84
CA LYS A 10 0.47 -4.55 12.15
C LYS A 10 0.91 -4.98 10.75
N VAL A 11 1.62 -4.09 10.06
CA VAL A 11 2.25 -4.39 8.77
C VAL A 11 3.36 -5.43 8.93
N TRP A 12 4.16 -5.34 9.99
CA TRP A 12 5.19 -6.33 10.35
C TRP A 12 4.59 -7.71 10.63
N GLU A 13 3.43 -7.78 11.28
CA GLU A 13 2.66 -9.04 11.44
C GLU A 13 1.99 -9.55 10.15
N GLY A 14 2.15 -8.82 9.03
CA GLY A 14 1.59 -9.18 7.72
C GLY A 14 0.09 -8.92 7.58
N ARG A 15 -0.55 -8.30 8.59
CA ARG A 15 -1.98 -7.97 8.61
C ARG A 15 -2.16 -6.47 8.45
N TRP A 16 -2.24 -6.00 7.21
CA TRP A 16 -2.43 -4.57 6.91
C TRP A 16 -3.79 -4.27 6.28
N ARG A 17 -4.29 -3.05 6.53
CA ARG A 17 -5.51 -2.50 5.91
C ARG A 17 -5.13 -1.29 5.05
N VAL A 18 -5.96 -1.01 4.05
CA VAL A 18 -5.80 0.22 3.25
C VAL A 18 -6.01 1.45 4.12
N ILE A 19 -5.28 2.52 3.81
CA ILE A 19 -5.27 3.77 4.57
C ILE A 19 -5.72 4.95 3.69
N PRO A 20 -6.26 6.03 4.31
CA PRO A 20 -6.60 7.24 3.57
C PRO A 20 -5.34 8.03 3.18
N TYR A 21 -5.46 8.85 2.13
CA TYR A 21 -4.36 9.64 1.56
C TYR A 21 -3.70 10.58 2.58
N VAL A 22 -4.51 11.17 3.46
CA VAL A 22 -4.06 12.17 4.44
C VAL A 22 -3.04 11.64 5.44
N VAL A 23 -3.03 10.32 5.70
CA VAL A 23 -2.08 9.68 6.63
C VAL A 23 -0.88 9.03 5.93
N LEU A 24 -0.79 9.13 4.60
CA LEU A 24 0.38 8.65 3.89
C LEU A 24 1.63 9.46 4.26
N PRO A 25 2.82 8.85 4.22
CA PRO A 25 4.05 9.62 4.22
C PRO A 25 4.18 10.41 2.92
N ASP A 26 4.82 11.57 2.96
CA ASP A 26 4.79 12.53 1.84
C ASP A 26 5.39 12.00 0.53
N TRP A 27 6.41 11.14 0.62
CA TRP A 27 7.00 10.50 -0.56
C TRP A 27 6.06 9.48 -1.25
N LEU A 28 5.02 9.02 -0.55
CA LEU A 28 4.01 8.10 -1.09
C LEU A 28 2.75 8.84 -1.58
N LYS A 29 2.66 10.15 -1.35
CA LYS A 29 1.56 11.02 -1.79
C LYS A 29 1.83 11.49 -3.22
N ASP A 30 1.38 10.73 -4.20
CA ASP A 30 1.54 11.08 -5.62
C ASP A 30 0.41 11.97 -6.14
N ASN A 31 -0.85 11.56 -5.91
CA ASN A 31 -2.03 12.14 -6.51
C ASN A 31 -3.10 12.39 -5.45
N GLY A 32 -3.35 13.67 -5.16
CA GLY A 32 -4.31 14.12 -4.15
C GLY A 32 -5.78 13.80 -4.44
N TYR A 33 -6.13 13.36 -5.65
CA TYR A 33 -7.49 12.94 -5.99
C TYR A 33 -7.78 11.49 -5.57
N ARG A 34 -6.75 10.67 -5.31
CA ARG A 34 -6.92 9.31 -4.79
C ARG A 34 -7.04 9.38 -3.27
N LEU A 35 -8.26 9.50 -2.75
CA LEU A 35 -8.46 9.79 -1.33
C LEU A 35 -8.31 8.58 -0.39
N HIS A 36 -8.56 7.36 -0.87
CA HIS A 36 -8.60 6.13 -0.06
C HIS A 36 -8.02 4.93 -0.82
N GLY A 37 -7.83 3.81 -0.12
CA GLY A 37 -7.42 2.56 -0.75
C GLY A 37 -5.91 2.38 -0.89
N HIS A 38 -5.12 3.23 -0.23
CA HIS A 38 -3.66 3.19 -0.34
C HIS A 38 -3.06 2.08 0.50
N ARG A 39 -1.95 1.52 0.02
CA ARG A 39 -1.13 0.63 0.83
C ARG A 39 -0.43 1.45 1.92
N PRO A 40 -0.35 0.96 3.16
CA PRO A 40 0.50 1.57 4.17
C PRO A 40 1.97 1.36 3.83
N LEU A 41 2.85 2.03 4.58
CA LEU A 41 4.28 1.76 4.51
C LEU A 41 4.55 0.30 4.87
N MET A 42 5.11 -0.45 3.93
CA MET A 42 5.46 -1.86 4.09
C MET A 42 6.96 -2.08 3.96
N PRO A 43 7.72 -2.08 5.08
CA PRO A 43 9.16 -2.34 5.07
C PRO A 43 9.46 -3.84 4.92
N SER A 44 8.77 -4.53 3.99
CA SER A 44 8.93 -5.96 3.73
C SER A 44 8.59 -6.28 2.28
N PHE A 45 9.60 -6.71 1.52
CA PHE A 45 9.41 -7.15 0.13
C PHE A 45 8.39 -8.29 0.03
N ARG A 46 8.41 -9.24 0.98
CA ARG A 46 7.45 -10.34 1.01
C ARG A 46 6.01 -9.85 1.15
N ALA A 47 5.77 -8.82 1.97
CA ALA A 47 4.45 -8.19 2.09
C ALA A 47 4.06 -7.45 0.80
N CYS A 48 5.01 -6.75 0.17
CA CYS A 48 4.80 -6.08 -1.12
C CYS A 48 4.41 -7.06 -2.23
N PHE A 49 5.14 -8.17 -2.40
CA PHE A 49 4.80 -9.19 -3.40
C PHE A 49 3.44 -9.83 -3.13
N LYS A 50 3.11 -10.14 -1.87
CA LYS A 50 1.77 -10.63 -1.51
C LYS A 50 0.66 -9.62 -1.82
N SER A 51 0.95 -8.32 -1.83
CA SER A 51 -0.05 -7.29 -2.13
C SER A 51 -0.56 -7.31 -3.57
N VAL A 52 0.18 -7.92 -4.51
CA VAL A 52 -0.25 -8.09 -5.91
C VAL A 52 -1.61 -8.80 -6.01
N PHE A 53 -1.91 -9.69 -5.06
CA PHE A 53 -3.17 -10.43 -4.98
C PHE A 53 -4.23 -9.76 -4.07
N ARG A 54 -4.04 -8.49 -3.70
CA ARG A 54 -4.99 -7.69 -2.92
C ARG A 54 -5.47 -6.48 -3.71
N ILE A 55 -6.63 -5.95 -3.33
CA ILE A 55 -7.20 -4.73 -3.93
C ILE A 55 -6.70 -3.49 -3.18
N HIS A 56 -6.09 -2.57 -3.91
CA HIS A 56 -5.63 -1.25 -3.48
C HIS A 56 -5.41 -0.36 -4.72
N THR A 57 -5.05 0.91 -4.53
CA THR A 57 -4.86 1.89 -5.62
C THR A 57 -3.92 1.40 -6.73
N GLU A 58 -2.80 0.76 -6.36
CA GLU A 58 -1.81 0.26 -7.33
C GLU A 58 -2.16 -1.09 -8.00
N SER A 59 -3.27 -1.75 -7.68
CA SER A 59 -3.56 -3.09 -8.21
C SER A 59 -3.66 -3.11 -9.74
N GLY A 60 -4.37 -2.14 -10.32
CA GLY A 60 -4.49 -2.02 -11.77
C GLY A 60 -3.16 -1.72 -12.46
N ASN A 61 -2.37 -0.80 -11.89
CA ASN A 61 -1.04 -0.46 -12.41
C ASN A 61 -0.12 -1.68 -12.45
N ILE A 62 -0.13 -2.52 -11.42
CA ILE A 62 0.67 -3.75 -11.41
C ILE A 62 0.17 -4.73 -12.48
N TRP A 63 -1.12 -5.07 -12.47
CA TRP A 63 -1.65 -6.13 -13.34
C TRP A 63 -1.59 -5.77 -14.83
N THR A 64 -1.84 -4.51 -15.20
CA THR A 64 -1.75 -4.09 -16.62
C THR A 64 -0.36 -4.30 -17.20
N HIS A 65 0.70 -3.95 -16.44
CA HIS A 65 2.08 -4.15 -16.90
C HIS A 65 2.53 -5.62 -16.79
N VAL A 66 2.10 -6.37 -15.78
CA VAL A 66 2.40 -7.81 -15.67
C VAL A 66 1.78 -8.59 -16.84
N LEU A 67 0.51 -8.31 -17.17
CA LEU A 67 -0.17 -8.95 -18.30
C LEU A 67 0.40 -8.49 -19.65
N GLY A 68 0.86 -7.25 -19.76
CA GLY A 68 1.51 -6.75 -20.99
C GLY A 68 2.94 -7.24 -21.18
N PHE A 69 3.60 -7.72 -20.12
CA PHE A 69 4.92 -8.35 -20.19
C PHE A 69 4.85 -9.85 -20.49
N ALA A 70 3.80 -10.53 -20.01
CA ALA A 70 3.54 -11.94 -20.25
C ALA A 70 3.18 -12.23 -21.72
#